data_AF-A0A2X2TAJ1-F1
#
_entry.id   AF-A0A2X2TAJ1-F1
#
_cell.length_a   1.000
_cell.length_b   1.000
_cell.length_c   1.000
_cell.angle_alpha   90.00
_cell.angle_beta   90.00
_cell.angle_gamma   90.00
#
_symmetry.space_group_name_H-M   'P 1'
#
loop_
_entity.id
_entity.type
_entity.pdbx_description
1 polymer ?
#
loop_
_entity_poly.entity_id
_entity_poly.type
_entity_poly.pdbx_seq_one_letter_code
_entity_poly.pdbx_strand_id
1 'polypeptide(L)'
;MSKPIVFSGAQPSGELTIGNYMGALRQWVNMQDDYHCIYCIVDQHAITVRQDPTALRKATLDTLALYLACGIDPKKSTIFVQSHVPEHAQLGLGAELLHLFRRAEPYDSVQGQICPL
;
A
#
# COMPACT_ATOMS: atom_id res chain seq x y z
N MET A 1 1.21 -15.37 -24.16
CA MET A 1 2.00 -14.26 -23.60
C MET A 1 1.38 -13.87 -22.26
N SER A 2 2.17 -13.72 -21.20
CA SER A 2 1.65 -13.30 -19.89
C SER A 2 1.30 -11.82 -19.91
N LYS A 3 0.13 -11.45 -19.37
CA LYS A 3 -0.25 -10.05 -19.20
C LYS A 3 0.76 -9.34 -18.27
N PRO A 4 1.17 -8.09 -18.53
CA PRO A 4 1.99 -7.35 -17.59
C PRO A 4 1.25 -7.13 -16.27
N ILE A 5 1.97 -7.18 -15.15
CA ILE A 5 1.39 -7.01 -13.82
C ILE A 5 1.38 -5.52 -13.46
N VAL A 6 0.23 -5.03 -13.00
CA VAL A 6 0.07 -3.66 -12.50
C VAL A 6 -0.32 -3.75 -11.04
N PHE A 7 0.50 -3.17 -10.17
CA PHE A 7 0.23 -3.08 -8.73
C PHE A 7 -0.12 -1.64 -8.37
N SER A 8 -1.26 -1.44 -7.69
CA SER A 8 -1.72 -0.13 -7.23
C SER A 8 -2.12 -0.18 -5.76
N GLY A 9 -1.53 0.70 -4.95
CA GLY A 9 -1.86 0.87 -3.54
C GLY A 9 -2.75 2.09 -3.32
N ALA A 10 -3.85 1.91 -2.60
CA ALA A 10 -4.82 2.97 -2.29
C ALA A 10 -5.01 3.14 -0.79
N GLN A 11 -4.79 4.36 -0.30
CA GLN A 11 -5.00 4.67 1.11
C GLN A 11 -6.50 4.68 1.42
N PRO A 12 -6.94 4.04 2.52
CA PRO A 12 -8.32 4.12 2.97
C PRO A 12 -8.60 5.51 3.54
N SER A 13 -9.12 6.41 2.69
CA SER A 13 -9.54 7.75 3.09
C SER A 13 -11.04 7.84 3.41
N GLY A 14 -11.84 6.88 2.94
CA GLY A 14 -13.31 6.92 3.07
C GLY A 14 -14.01 7.95 2.17
N GLU A 15 -13.26 8.93 1.65
CA GLU A 15 -13.75 9.96 0.73
C GLU A 15 -13.00 9.87 -0.60
N LEU A 16 -13.63 9.23 -1.59
CA LEU A 16 -13.16 9.27 -2.97
C LEU A 16 -13.93 10.36 -3.71
N THR A 17 -13.20 11.34 -4.23
CA THR A 17 -13.81 12.43 -5.00
C THR A 17 -14.08 11.97 -6.44
N ILE A 18 -14.94 12.70 -7.15
CA ILE A 18 -15.14 12.50 -8.60
C ILE A 18 -13.82 12.67 -9.39
N GLY A 19 -12.89 13.49 -8.88
CA GLY A 19 -11.55 13.65 -9.43
C GLY A 19 -10.73 12.36 -9.35
N ASN A 20 -10.81 11.64 -8.22
CA ASN A 20 -10.14 10.34 -8.08
C ASN A 20 -10.74 9.29 -9.02
N TYR A 21 -12.06 9.31 -9.19
CA TYR A 21 -12.75 8.43 -10.13
C TYR A 21 -12.32 8.69 -11.58
N MET A 22 -12.42 9.94 -12.04
CA MET A 22 -12.09 10.30 -13.43
C MET A 22 -10.60 10.18 -13.73
N GLY A 23 -9.74 10.49 -12.75
CA GLY A 23 -8.29 10.52 -12.93
C GLY A 23 -7.63 9.15 -12.91
N ALA A 24 -8.10 8.22 -12.07
CA ALA A 24 -7.45 6.92 -11.89
C ALA A 24 -8.43 5.75 -12.03
N LEU A 25 -9.54 5.78 -11.28
CA LEU A 25 -10.40 4.61 -11.14
C LEU A 25 -11.04 4.17 -12.46
N ARG A 26 -11.47 5.12 -13.31
CA ARG A 26 -12.03 4.82 -14.64
C ARG A 26 -11.01 4.16 -15.56
N GLN A 27 -9.76 4.59 -15.50
CA GLN A 27 -8.67 3.98 -16.27
C GLN A 27 -8.42 2.55 -15.79
N TRP A 28 -8.36 2.35 -14.48
CA TRP A 28 -8.15 1.05 -13.85
C TRP A 28 -9.20 0.02 -14.25
N VAL A 29 -10.48 0.41 -14.31
CA VAL A 29 -11.55 -0.49 -14.74
C VAL A 29 -11.33 -1.02 -16.16
N ASN A 30 -10.87 -0.18 -17.08
CA ASN A 30 -10.59 -0.56 -18.47
C ASN A 30 -9.33 -1.43 -18.60
N MET A 31 -8.36 -1.28 -17.69
CA MET A 31 -7.08 -2.01 -17.74
C MET A 31 -7.20 -3.49 -17.37
N GLN A 32 -8.28 -3.91 -16.72
CA GLN A 32 -8.46 -5.28 -16.21
C GLN A 32 -8.44 -6.36 -17.32
N ASP A 33 -8.77 -5.98 -18.56
CA ASP A 33 -8.79 -6.89 -19.70
C ASP A 33 -7.41 -7.07 -20.33
N ASP A 34 -6.54 -6.06 -20.24
CA ASP A 34 -5.21 -6.07 -20.86
C ASP A 34 -4.08 -6.43 -19.88
N TYR A 35 -4.27 -6.15 -18.58
CA TYR A 35 -3.26 -6.30 -17.53
C TYR A 35 -3.70 -7.30 -16.46
N HIS A 36 -2.73 -7.81 -15.69
CA HIS A 36 -3.02 -8.47 -14.43
C HIS A 36 -2.97 -7.42 -13.31
N CYS A 37 -4.13 -6.86 -12.98
CA CYS A 37 -4.24 -5.78 -12.02
C CYS A 37 -4.33 -6.30 -10.58
N ILE A 38 -3.56 -5.68 -9.69
CA ILE A 38 -3.53 -5.95 -8.27
C ILE A 38 -3.78 -4.63 -7.53
N TYR A 39 -4.90 -4.56 -6.81
CA TYR A 39 -5.33 -3.40 -6.02
C TYR A 39 -5.20 -3.72 -4.53
N CYS A 40 -4.34 -2.98 -3.85
CA CYS A 40 -4.09 -3.16 -2.42
C CYS A 40 -4.63 -1.95 -1.64
N ILE A 41 -5.52 -2.19 -0.69
CA ILE A 41 -5.96 -1.16 0.25
C ILE A 41 -4.94 -1.10 1.39
N VAL A 42 -4.18 -0.01 1.45
CA VAL A 42 -2.98 0.12 2.28
C VAL A 42 -3.28 0.65 3.69
N ASP A 43 -3.97 -0.15 4.49
CA ASP A 43 -4.32 0.19 5.87
C ASP A 43 -3.10 0.26 6.81
N GLN A 44 -2.05 -0.53 6.58
CA GLN A 44 -0.80 -0.41 7.35
C GLN A 44 -0.04 0.89 7.05
N HIS A 45 -0.16 1.44 5.84
CA HIS A 45 0.39 2.77 5.55
C HIS A 45 -0.41 3.88 6.24
N ALA A 46 -1.72 3.69 6.44
CA ALA A 46 -2.58 4.69 7.08
C ALA A 46 -2.28 4.89 8.57
N ILE A 47 -1.81 3.86 9.28
CA ILE A 47 -1.49 3.92 10.73
C ILE A 47 -0.16 4.62 11.05
N THR A 48 0.61 5.02 10.03
CA THR A 48 1.84 5.83 10.22
C THR A 48 1.53 7.23 10.79
N VAL A 49 0.28 7.66 10.67
CA VAL A 49 -0.30 8.79 11.42
C VAL A 49 -1.39 8.26 12.35
N ARG A 50 -1.71 9.01 13.41
CA ARG A 50 -2.77 8.59 14.35
C ARG A 50 -4.12 8.48 13.63
N GLN A 51 -4.75 7.31 13.77
CA GLN A 51 -6.08 7.01 13.24
C GLN A 51 -7.04 6.68 14.37
N ASP A 52 -8.32 6.99 14.19
CA ASP A 52 -9.38 6.34 14.97
C ASP A 52 -9.60 4.91 14.44
N PRO A 53 -9.48 3.86 15.27
CA PRO A 53 -9.57 2.48 14.80
C PRO A 53 -10.90 2.14 14.12
N THR A 54 -12.01 2.69 14.63
CA THR A 54 -13.35 2.43 14.09
C THR A 54 -13.53 3.10 12.74
N ALA A 55 -13.10 4.36 12.63
CA ALA A 55 -13.12 5.12 11.39
C ALA A 55 -12.23 4.49 10.31
N LEU A 56 -11.01 4.04 10.66
CA LEU A 56 -10.12 3.38 9.72
C LEU A 56 -10.74 2.08 9.19
N ARG A 57 -11.31 1.25 10.07
CA ARG A 57 -11.99 0.01 9.66
C ARG A 57 -13.15 0.32 8.70
N LYS A 58 -13.96 1.34 9.00
CA LYS A 58 -15.05 1.79 8.13
C LYS A 58 -14.51 2.28 6.77
N ALA A 59 -13.50 3.15 6.77
CA ALA A 59 -12.89 3.70 5.55
C ALA A 59 -12.31 2.61 4.64
N THR A 60 -11.68 1.58 5.21
CA THR A 60 -11.17 0.42 4.45
C THR A 60 -12.30 -0.34 3.75
N LEU A 61 -13.40 -0.61 4.47
CA LEU A 61 -14.55 -1.31 3.89
C LEU A 61 -15.29 -0.46 2.86
N ASP A 62 -15.45 0.84 3.12
CA ASP A 62 -16.08 1.78 2.20
C ASP A 62 -15.26 1.90 0.90
N THR A 63 -13.93 1.96 1.02
CA THR A 63 -13.02 1.99 -0.13
C THR A 63 -13.14 0.71 -0.96
N LEU A 64 -13.16 -0.46 -0.31
CA LEU A 64 -13.37 -1.74 -0.98
C LEU A 64 -14.71 -1.78 -1.71
N ALA A 65 -15.79 -1.41 -1.02
CA ALA A 65 -17.14 -1.38 -1.60
C ALA A 65 -17.23 -0.44 -2.80
N LEU A 66 -16.59 0.73 -2.71
CA LEU A 66 -16.56 1.69 -3.80
C LEU A 66 -15.79 1.16 -5.01
N TYR A 67 -14.66 0.49 -4.81
CA TYR A 67 -13.87 -0.07 -5.91
C TYR A 67 -14.69 -1.11 -6.68
N LEU A 68 -15.40 -1.98 -5.96
CA LEU A 68 -16.33 -2.95 -6.55
C LEU A 68 -17.48 -2.25 -7.28
N ALA A 69 -18.09 -1.24 -6.67
CA ALA A 69 -19.21 -0.48 -7.26
C ALA A 69 -18.81 0.26 -8.54
N CYS A 70 -17.56 0.72 -8.62
CA CYS A 70 -17.04 1.40 -9.80
C CYS A 70 -16.64 0.46 -10.95
N GLY A 71 -16.64 -0.86 -10.73
CA GLY A 71 -16.42 -1.85 -11.78
C GLY A 71 -15.11 -2.63 -11.69
N ILE A 72 -14.38 -2.55 -10.58
CA ILE A 72 -13.28 -3.50 -10.34
C ILE A 72 -13.89 -4.88 -10.08
N ASP A 73 -13.58 -5.83 -10.97
CA ASP A 73 -14.10 -7.18 -10.91
C ASP A 73 -13.06 -8.10 -10.22
N PRO A 74 -13.36 -8.66 -9.03
CA PRO A 74 -12.45 -9.56 -8.31
C PRO A 74 -12.19 -10.89 -9.05
N LYS A 75 -12.94 -11.18 -10.12
CA LYS A 75 -12.67 -12.33 -11.01
C LYS A 75 -11.62 -12.03 -12.06
N LYS A 76 -11.41 -10.76 -12.40
CA LYS A 76 -10.40 -10.30 -13.38
C LYS A 76 -9.13 -9.78 -12.71
N SER A 77 -9.29 -9.13 -11.56
CA SER A 77 -8.24 -8.45 -10.82
C SER A 77 -8.14 -8.99 -9.40
N THR A 78 -6.95 -8.88 -8.79
CA THR A 78 -6.78 -9.18 -7.37
C THR A 78 -7.05 -7.91 -6.56
N ILE A 79 -7.96 -7.96 -5.60
CA ILE A 79 -8.23 -6.87 -4.66
C ILE A 79 -8.15 -7.38 -3.22
N PHE A 80 -7.37 -6.72 -2.36
CA PHE A 80 -7.17 -7.15 -0.99
C PHE A 80 -6.78 -6.00 -0.05
N VAL A 81 -6.85 -6.26 1.26
CA VAL A 81 -6.41 -5.34 2.32
C VAL A 81 -4.99 -5.73 2.75
N GLN A 82 -4.08 -4.76 2.83
CA GLN A 82 -2.66 -5.00 3.08
C GLN A 82 -2.42 -5.80 4.36
N SER A 83 -3.11 -5.48 5.46
CA SER A 83 -2.97 -6.19 6.74
C SER A 83 -3.38 -7.67 6.71
N HIS A 84 -4.12 -8.12 5.70
CA HIS A 84 -4.53 -9.53 5.59
C HIS A 84 -3.47 -10.42 4.94
N VAL A 85 -2.38 -9.84 4.42
CA VAL A 85 -1.30 -10.57 3.73
C VAL A 85 0.00 -10.31 4.52
N PRO A 86 0.38 -11.22 5.45
CA PRO A 86 1.50 -11.00 6.37
C PRO A 86 2.85 -10.80 5.67
N GLU A 87 2.99 -11.29 4.44
CA GLU A 87 4.17 -11.15 3.60
C GLU A 87 4.55 -9.68 3.36
N HIS A 88 3.58 -8.74 3.37
CA HIS A 88 3.88 -7.31 3.27
C HIS A 88 4.73 -6.81 4.44
N ALA A 89 4.39 -7.21 5.66
CA ALA A 89 5.13 -6.79 6.85
C ALA A 89 6.50 -7.47 6.92
N GLN A 90 6.57 -8.75 6.56
CA GLN A 90 7.82 -9.51 6.53
C GLN A 90 8.81 -8.93 5.52
N LEU A 91 8.34 -8.63 4.31
CA LEU A 91 9.18 -8.02 3.28
C LEU A 91 9.60 -6.60 3.66
N GLY A 92 8.69 -5.81 4.24
CA GLY A 92 9.00 -4.46 4.73
C GLY A 92 10.16 -4.47 5.74
N LEU A 93 10.07 -5.34 6.74
CA LEU A 93 11.13 -5.54 7.74
C LEU A 93 12.45 -5.98 7.09
N GLY A 94 12.41 -6.95 6.18
CA GLY A 94 13.61 -7.43 5.49
C GLY A 94 14.26 -6.36 4.59
N ALA A 95 13.45 -5.56 3.90
CA ALA A 95 13.93 -4.47 3.05
C ALA A 95 14.60 -3.36 3.88
N GLU A 96 14.01 -3.00 5.03
CA GLU A 96 14.60 -2.04 5.96
C GLU A 96 15.93 -2.56 6.52
N LEU A 97 15.98 -3.83 6.96
CA LEU A 97 17.19 -4.46 7.46
C LEU A 97 18.30 -4.49 6.41
N LEU A 98 17.98 -4.86 5.17
CA LEU A 98 18.95 -4.86 4.06
C LEU A 98 19.43 -3.44 3.73
N HIS A 99 18.53 -2.45 3.77
CA HIS A 99 18.90 -1.06 3.57
C HIS A 99 19.88 -0.57 4.64
N LEU A 100 19.65 -0.94 5.91
CA LEU A 100 20.54 -0.62 7.02
C LEU A 100 21.90 -1.32 6.89
N PHE A 101 21.95 -2.61 6.55
CA PHE A 101 23.21 -3.32 6.32
C PHE A 101 24.02 -2.73 5.16
N ARG A 102 23.36 -2.31 4.07
CA ARG A 102 24.05 -1.66 2.93
C ARG A 102 24.59 -0.26 3.26
N ARG A 103 24.06 0.38 4.31
CA ARG A 103 24.53 1.70 4.80
C ARG A 103 25.50 1.61 5.96
N ALA A 104 25.72 0.42 6.51
CA ALA A 104 26.76 0.18 7.51
C ALA A 104 28.13 0.23 6.81
N GLU A 105 28.68 1.43 6.64
CA GLU A 105 30.13 1.63 6.55
C GLU A 105 30.78 1.04 7.82
N PRO A 106 31.98 0.43 7.73
CA PRO A 106 32.72 0.02 8.92
C PRO A 106 32.92 1.23 9.82
N TYR A 107 32.51 1.12 11.08
CA TYR A 107 32.67 2.14 12.11
C TYR A 107 34.15 2.23 12.54
N ASP A 108 35.04 2.71 11.66
CA ASP A 108 36.48 2.88 11.95
C ASP A 108 36.88 4.33 12.27
N SER A 109 35.94 5.27 12.44
CA SER A 109 36.30 6.69 12.63
C SER A 109 35.45 7.53 13.59
N VAL A 110 34.65 6.94 14.49
CA VAL A 110 33.99 7.72 15.56
C VAL A 110 34.73 7.53 16.89
N GLN A 111 35.94 8.09 16.97
CA GLN A 111 36.56 8.44 18.25
C GLN A 111 36.04 9.81 18.70
N GLY A 112 35.30 9.81 19.81
CA GLY A 112 35.23 10.97 20.70
C GLY A 112 34.11 11.97 20.45
N GLN A 113 32.90 11.64 20.91
CA GLN A 113 32.10 12.62 21.65
C GLN A 113 31.12 11.91 22.58
N ILE A 114 31.60 11.64 23.78
CA ILE A 114 30.76 11.39 24.95
C ILE A 114 30.24 12.77 25.37
N CYS A 115 28.95 13.03 25.19
CA CYS A 115 28.28 14.13 25.92
C CYS A 115 28.08 13.67 27.37
N PRO A 116 28.64 14.36 28.38
CA PRO A 116 28.27 14.10 29.77
C PRO A 116 26.86 14.62 30.04
N LEU A 117 26.25 14.02 31.08
CA LEU A 117 24.94 14.30 31.66
C LEU A 117 24.62 15.79 31.83
#